data_AF-X8CDM2-F1
#
_entry.id   AF-X8CDM2-F1
#
_cell.length_a   1.000
_cell.length_b   1.000
_cell.length_c   1.000
_cell.angle_alpha   90.00
_cell.angle_beta   90.00
_cell.angle_gamma   90.00
#
_symmetry.space_group_name_H-M   'P 1'
#
loop_
_entity.id
_entity.type
_entity.pdbx_description
1 polymer ?
#
loop_
_entity_poly.entity_id
_entity_poly.type
_entity_poly.pdbx_seq_one_letter_code
_entity_poly.pdbx_strand_id
1 'polypeptide(L)'
;MELPGERKLKTNTILSVGEHSVRVEAFVCRKPDENHEGVYRFLLKRNRRLYGVAYTLDNVGDIYLVGRMSLPSVDADEIDRVLGQVLEAVDSDFNTLLELGFRSSIQKEWEWRVSRGESLKNLQAFAHLIDEDDDAEREAR
;
A
#
# COMPACT_ATOMS: atom_id res chain seq x y z
N MET A 1 14.03 -4.78 8.73
CA MET A 1 14.54 -5.57 7.60
C MET A 1 13.79 -5.15 6.35
N GLU A 2 14.40 -5.28 5.17
CA GLU A 2 13.72 -5.01 3.90
C GLU A 2 13.12 -6.32 3.37
N LEU A 3 11.82 -6.35 3.11
CA LEU A 3 11.16 -7.49 2.46
C LEU A 3 11.08 -7.24 0.94
N PRO A 4 11.53 -8.18 0.10
CA PRO A 4 11.46 -8.06 -1.35
C PRO A 4 10.02 -8.32 -1.85
N GLY A 5 9.40 -7.32 -2.48
CA GLY A 5 8.08 -7.43 -3.11
C GLY A 5 8.13 -7.37 -4.63
N GLU A 6 7.12 -7.95 -5.29
CA GLU A 6 7.01 -8.02 -6.74
C GLU A 6 6.51 -6.70 -7.35
N ARG A 7 5.70 -5.93 -6.62
CA ARG A 7 5.11 -4.66 -7.10
C ARG A 7 5.63 -3.46 -6.35
N LYS A 8 5.82 -3.58 -5.03
CA LYS A 8 6.56 -2.59 -4.25
C LYS A 8 7.99 -3.11 -4.03
N LEU A 9 8.95 -2.47 -4.69
CA LEU A 9 10.35 -2.90 -4.73
C LEU A 9 10.99 -3.18 -3.35
N LYS A 10 10.53 -2.52 -2.28
CA LYS A 10 10.93 -2.77 -0.89
C LYS A 10 9.81 -2.41 0.10
N THR A 11 9.46 -3.33 1.00
CA THR A 11 8.61 -3.03 2.16
C THR A 11 9.47 -3.02 3.42
N ASN A 12 9.77 -1.82 3.93
CA ASN A 12 10.50 -1.69 5.18
C ASN A 12 9.58 -2.15 6.33
N THR A 13 9.99 -3.22 7.00
CA THR A 13 9.28 -3.81 8.12
C THR A 13 10.16 -3.76 9.37
N ILE A 14 9.64 -3.14 10.42
CA ILE A 14 10.29 -2.95 11.71
C ILE A 14 9.69 -3.94 12.70
N LEU A 15 10.56 -4.68 13.38
CA LEU A 15 10.22 -5.55 14.50
C LEU A 15 10.78 -4.91 15.77
N SER A 16 9.89 -4.50 16.66
CA SER A 16 10.24 -3.82 17.92
C SER A 16 9.91 -4.72 19.10
N VAL A 17 10.92 -5.16 19.82
CA VAL A 17 10.77 -6.02 21.00
C VAL A 17 10.47 -5.14 22.23
N GLY A 18 9.29 -5.31 22.82
CA GLY A 18 8.92 -4.70 24.10
C GLY A 18 9.00 -5.71 25.25
N GLU A 19 8.54 -5.30 26.43
CA GLU A 19 8.60 -6.11 27.66
C GLU A 19 7.75 -7.40 27.60
N HIS A 20 6.64 -7.37 26.86
CA HIS A 20 5.67 -8.49 26.81
C HIS A 20 5.28 -8.91 25.39
N SER A 21 5.67 -8.14 24.37
CA SER A 21 5.25 -8.38 23.00
C SER A 21 6.29 -7.88 22.01
N VAL A 22 6.29 -8.47 20.82
CA VAL A 22 6.97 -7.92 19.65
C VAL A 22 5.93 -7.20 18.79
N ARG A 23 6.24 -5.95 18.43
CA ARG A 23 5.43 -5.15 17.53
C ARG A 23 6.00 -5.24 16.12
N VAL A 24 5.13 -5.40 15.14
CA VAL A 24 5.47 -5.36 13.72
C VAL A 24 4.88 -4.10 13.13
N GLU A 25 5.67 -3.33 12.40
CA GLU A 25 5.23 -2.12 11.70
C GLU A 25 5.81 -2.10 10.29
N ALA A 26 4.96 -1.97 9.28
CA ALA A 26 5.36 -1.84 7.89
C ALA A 26 4.69 -0.64 7.23
N PHE A 27 5.49 0.23 6.63
CA PHE A 27 4.98 1.39 5.89
C PHE A 27 4.42 0.95 4.54
N VAL A 28 3.18 1.35 4.23
CA VAL A 28 2.47 0.96 3.00
C VAL A 28 2.52 2.10 1.98
N CYS A 29 1.93 3.25 2.28
CA CYS A 29 1.99 4.43 1.43
C CYS A 29 1.71 5.69 2.25
N ARG A 30 1.96 6.85 1.64
CA ARG A 30 1.61 8.14 2.23
C ARG A 30 0.09 8.29 2.33
N LYS A 31 -0.35 9.29 3.10
CA LYS A 31 -1.74 9.72 3.13
C LYS A 31 -2.30 9.85 1.69
N PRO A 32 -3.48 9.27 1.40
CA PRO A 32 -4.18 9.48 0.13
C PRO A 32 -4.39 10.95 -0.20
N ASP A 33 -4.23 11.32 -1.46
CA ASP A 33 -4.49 12.68 -1.94
C ASP A 33 -6.00 12.94 -2.06
N GLU A 34 -6.76 11.90 -2.42
CA GLU A 34 -8.20 11.98 -2.64
C GLU A 34 -8.95 10.71 -2.18
N ASN A 35 -10.29 10.74 -2.27
CA ASN A 35 -11.18 9.59 -1.99
C ASN A 35 -10.88 8.84 -0.66
N HIS A 36 -10.70 9.61 0.41
CA HIS A 36 -10.32 9.09 1.72
C HIS A 36 -11.32 8.04 2.24
N GLU A 37 -12.63 8.26 2.05
CA GLU A 37 -13.66 7.30 2.46
C GLU A 37 -13.53 5.96 1.73
N GLY A 38 -13.32 5.99 0.41
CA GLY A 38 -13.11 4.79 -0.40
C GLY A 38 -11.91 4.00 0.06
N VAL A 39 -10.78 4.68 0.30
CA VAL A 39 -9.57 4.07 0.83
C VAL A 39 -9.83 3.47 2.21
N TYR A 40 -10.38 4.22 3.16
CA TYR A 40 -10.59 3.71 4.52
C TYR A 40 -11.57 2.55 4.57
N ARG A 41 -12.62 2.58 3.75
CA ARG A 41 -13.54 1.45 3.61
C ARG A 41 -12.84 0.21 3.05
N PHE A 42 -11.96 0.39 2.08
CA PHE A 42 -11.14 -0.69 1.55
C PHE A 42 -10.24 -1.30 2.63
N LEU A 43 -9.48 -0.46 3.37
CA LEU A 43 -8.61 -0.90 4.46
C LEU A 43 -9.38 -1.72 5.51
N LEU A 44 -10.53 -1.21 5.95
CA LEU A 44 -11.38 -1.89 6.94
C LEU A 44 -11.92 -3.24 6.44
N LYS A 45 -12.31 -3.33 5.16
CA LYS A 45 -12.73 -4.60 4.55
C LYS A 45 -11.55 -5.58 4.49
N ARG A 46 -10.36 -5.09 4.15
CA ARG A 46 -9.16 -5.91 4.00
C ARG A 46 -8.69 -6.51 5.32
N ASN A 47 -8.79 -5.76 6.41
CA ASN A 47 -8.46 -6.21 7.77
C ASN A 47 -9.18 -7.51 8.19
N ARG A 48 -10.34 -7.84 7.60
CA ARG A 48 -11.06 -9.09 7.88
C ARG A 48 -10.32 -10.35 7.40
N ARG A 49 -9.33 -10.20 6.50
CA ARG A 49 -8.63 -11.31 5.85
C ARG A 49 -7.16 -11.40 6.25
N LEU A 50 -6.65 -10.43 7.02
CA LEU A 50 -5.24 -10.38 7.39
C LEU A 50 -4.97 -11.20 8.65
N TYR A 51 -3.84 -11.88 8.66
CA TYR A 51 -3.35 -12.61 9.83
C TYR A 51 -2.27 -11.81 10.58
N GLY A 52 -2.43 -11.64 11.90
CA GLY A 52 -1.39 -11.04 12.77
C GLY A 52 -1.11 -9.54 12.58
N VAL A 53 -1.57 -8.93 11.48
CA VAL A 53 -1.43 -7.50 11.17
C VAL A 53 -2.75 -6.90 10.72
N ALA A 54 -2.88 -5.59 10.88
CA ALA A 54 -4.03 -4.81 10.40
C ALA A 54 -3.55 -3.49 9.81
N TYR A 55 -4.28 -2.97 8.82
CA TYR A 55 -4.12 -1.62 8.32
C TYR A 55 -4.52 -0.61 9.37
N THR A 56 -3.65 0.38 9.56
CA THR A 56 -3.80 1.51 10.48
C THR A 56 -3.36 2.80 9.81
N LEU A 57 -3.77 3.94 10.37
CA LEU A 57 -3.29 5.26 9.99
C LEU A 57 -2.43 5.83 11.12
N ASP A 58 -1.41 6.61 10.78
CA ASP A 58 -0.72 7.45 11.75
C ASP A 58 -1.44 8.81 11.93
N ASN A 59 -0.81 9.72 12.69
CA ASN A 59 -1.39 11.04 12.99
C ASN A 59 -1.51 11.95 11.77
N VAL A 60 -0.70 11.74 10.72
CA VAL A 60 -0.74 12.54 9.49
C VAL A 60 -1.56 11.84 8.39
N GLY A 61 -2.01 10.61 8.62
CA GLY A 61 -2.83 9.82 7.71
C GLY A 61 -2.05 8.85 6.82
N ASP A 62 -0.76 8.65 7.08
CA ASP A 62 0.04 7.66 6.38
C ASP A 62 -0.43 6.25 6.74
N ILE A 63 -0.42 5.36 5.76
CA ILE A 63 -0.98 4.02 5.87
C ILE A 63 0.12 3.03 6.29
N TYR A 64 -0.14 2.30 7.36
CA TYR A 64 0.74 1.27 7.92
C TYR A 64 0.02 -0.06 8.05
N LEU A 65 0.78 -1.15 8.00
CA LEU A 65 0.38 -2.44 8.56
C LEU A 65 1.03 -2.58 9.95
N VAL A 66 0.21 -2.83 10.97
CA VAL A 66 0.67 -2.98 12.34
C VAL A 66 0.18 -4.30 12.91
N GLY A 67 1.10 -5.04 13.54
CA GLY A 67 0.83 -6.29 14.23
C GLY A 67 1.43 -6.30 15.63
N ARG A 68 0.92 -7.19 16.48
CA ARG A 68 1.50 -7.50 17.79
C ARG A 68 1.42 -8.99 18.04
N MET A 69 2.54 -9.54 18.51
CA MET A 69 2.67 -10.95 18.88
C MET A 69 3.20 -11.05 20.32
N SER A 70 2.66 -11.97 21.10
CA SER A 70 3.13 -12.22 22.47
C SER A 70 4.57 -12.73 22.44
N LEU A 71 5.42 -12.33 23.39
CA LEU A 71 6.79 -12.85 23.46
C LEU A 71 6.89 -14.39 23.46
N PRO A 72 6.04 -15.13 24.21
CA PRO A 72 6.10 -16.59 24.22
C PRO A 72 5.71 -17.25 22.88
N SER A 73 5.00 -16.54 22.00
CA SER A 73 4.60 -17.06 20.68
C SER A 73 5.60 -16.70 19.58
N VAL A 74 6.73 -16.07 19.93
CA VAL A 74 7.74 -15.68 18.93
C VAL A 74 8.67 -16.86 18.66
N ASP A 75 8.49 -17.47 17.50
CA ASP A 75 9.42 -18.41 16.90
C ASP A 75 9.70 -18.02 15.43
N ALA A 76 10.56 -18.79 14.77
CA ALA A 76 10.93 -18.53 13.38
C ALA A 76 9.71 -18.63 12.44
N ASP A 77 8.82 -19.59 12.67
CA ASP A 77 7.65 -19.84 11.82
C ASP A 77 6.62 -18.72 11.97
N GLU A 78 6.41 -18.21 13.19
CA GLU A 78 5.48 -17.11 13.43
C GLU A 78 5.99 -15.79 12.86
N ILE A 79 7.30 -15.54 12.96
CA ILE A 79 7.92 -14.39 12.29
C ILE A 79 7.74 -14.51 10.77
N ASP A 80 8.02 -15.69 10.19
CA ASP A 80 7.85 -15.91 8.76
C ASP A 80 6.40 -15.71 8.30
N ARG A 81 5.43 -16.26 9.03
CA ARG A 81 3.99 -16.05 8.77
C ARG A 81 3.61 -14.57 8.74
N VAL A 82 4.04 -13.80 9.74
CA VAL A 82 3.71 -12.38 9.83
C VAL A 82 4.41 -11.57 8.72
N LEU A 83 5.69 -11.84 8.43
CA LEU A 83 6.40 -11.16 7.36
C LEU A 83 5.84 -11.51 5.98
N GLY A 84 5.47 -12.77 5.75
CA GLY A 84 4.78 -13.23 4.55
C GLY A 84 3.44 -12.53 4.38
N GLN A 85 2.64 -12.42 5.45
CA GLN A 85 1.39 -11.68 5.40
C GLN A 85 1.58 -10.20 5.08
N VAL A 86 2.60 -9.54 5.65
CA VAL A 86 2.93 -8.14 5.34
C VAL A 86 3.28 -8.00 3.87
N LEU A 87 4.12 -8.89 3.35
CA LEU A 87 4.55 -8.85 1.97
C LEU A 87 3.37 -9.01 1.01
N GLU A 88 2.56 -10.04 1.22
CA GLU A 88 1.38 -10.33 0.41
C GLU A 88 0.37 -9.17 0.45
N ALA A 89 0.07 -8.65 1.64
CA ALA A 89 -0.88 -7.55 1.80
C ALA A 89 -0.40 -6.29 1.05
N VAL A 90 0.86 -5.90 1.23
CA VAL A 90 1.39 -4.73 0.55
C VAL A 90 1.40 -4.93 -0.97
N ASP A 91 1.92 -6.04 -1.48
CA ASP A 91 1.98 -6.25 -2.94
C ASP A 91 0.59 -6.39 -3.58
N SER A 92 -0.36 -7.07 -2.91
CA SER A 92 -1.71 -7.25 -3.44
C SER A 92 -2.54 -5.96 -3.42
N ASP A 93 -2.42 -5.17 -2.36
CA ASP A 93 -3.30 -4.03 -2.14
C ASP A 93 -2.72 -2.70 -2.68
N PHE A 94 -1.42 -2.65 -3.04
CA PHE A 94 -0.74 -1.42 -3.44
C PHE A 94 -1.40 -0.71 -4.64
N ASN A 95 -1.66 -1.43 -5.73
CA ASN A 95 -2.25 -0.82 -6.93
C ASN A 95 -3.67 -0.31 -6.65
N THR A 96 -4.47 -1.08 -5.90
CA THR A 96 -5.83 -0.66 -5.53
C THR A 96 -5.81 0.59 -4.65
N LEU A 97 -4.86 0.70 -3.72
CA LEU A 97 -4.70 1.92 -2.91
C LEU A 97 -4.30 3.13 -3.77
N LEU A 98 -3.44 2.93 -4.76
CA LEU A 98 -3.03 3.96 -5.72
C LEU A 98 -4.19 4.41 -6.62
N GLU A 99 -4.93 3.47 -7.19
CA GLU A 99 -6.12 3.74 -8.01
C GLU A 99 -7.21 4.47 -7.23
N LEU A 100 -7.42 4.09 -5.96
CA LEU A 100 -8.44 4.71 -5.12
C LEU A 100 -8.04 6.11 -4.65
N GLY A 101 -6.80 6.29 -4.19
CA GLY A 101 -6.39 7.47 -3.41
C GLY A 101 -5.46 8.45 -4.12
N PHE A 102 -4.98 8.11 -5.32
CA PHE A 102 -3.92 8.87 -6.01
C PHE A 102 -4.15 9.01 -7.52
N ARG A 103 -5.38 8.81 -8.02
CA ARG A 103 -5.71 8.84 -9.46
C ARG A 103 -5.23 10.14 -10.12
N SER A 104 -5.64 11.28 -9.57
CA SER A 104 -5.28 12.62 -10.08
C SER A 104 -3.77 12.86 -10.10
N SER A 105 -3.04 12.33 -9.10
CA SER A 105 -1.59 12.48 -8.99
C SER A 105 -0.85 11.58 -9.99
N ILE A 106 -1.36 10.37 -10.22
CA ILE A 106 -0.86 9.43 -11.23
C ILE A 106 -1.00 10.03 -12.63
N GLN A 107 -2.13 10.67 -12.93
CA GLN A 107 -2.34 11.29 -14.24
C GLN A 107 -1.38 12.45 -14.50
N LYS A 108 -1.21 13.34 -13.52
CA LYS A 108 -0.23 14.44 -13.62
C LYS A 108 1.20 13.94 -13.81
N GLU A 109 1.59 12.90 -13.07
CA GLU A 109 2.91 12.28 -13.21
C GLU A 109 3.07 11.63 -14.59
N TRP A 110 2.01 10.99 -15.11
CA TRP A 110 2.01 10.39 -16.46
C TRP A 110 2.24 11.45 -17.54
N GLU A 111 1.43 12.50 -17.55
CA GLU A 111 1.56 13.63 -18.49
C GLU A 111 2.95 14.26 -18.42
N TRP A 112 3.46 14.46 -17.20
CA TRP A 112 4.79 15.01 -16.98
C TRP A 112 5.88 14.13 -17.59
N ARG A 113 5.83 12.81 -17.39
CA ARG A 113 6.80 11.87 -17.97
C ARG A 113 6.71 11.80 -19.48
N VAL A 114 5.49 11.77 -20.04
CA VAL A 114 5.28 11.81 -21.49
C VAL A 114 5.88 13.08 -22.09
N SER A 115 5.64 14.24 -21.47
CA SER A 115 6.16 15.53 -21.96
C SER A 115 7.69 15.62 -21.96
N ARG A 116 8.37 14.83 -21.11
CA ARG A 116 9.83 14.81 -20.97
C ARG A 116 10.52 13.59 -21.61
N GLY A 117 9.75 12.65 -22.15
CA GLY A 117 10.28 11.40 -22.69
C GLY A 117 10.88 10.49 -21.61
N GLU A 118 10.41 10.58 -20.36
CA GLU A 118 10.86 9.72 -19.27
C GLU A 118 10.14 8.36 -19.27
N SER A 119 10.74 7.37 -18.59
CA SER A 119 10.22 5.99 -18.57
C SER A 119 8.91 5.85 -17.79
N LEU A 120 7.90 5.23 -18.41
CA LEU A 120 6.59 4.94 -17.82
C LEU A 120 6.50 3.55 -17.18
N LYS A 121 7.60 2.79 -17.06
CA LYS A 121 7.58 1.37 -16.66
C LYS A 121 6.76 1.07 -15.40
N ASN A 122 6.83 1.93 -14.38
CA ASN A 122 6.07 1.75 -13.13
C ASN A 122 4.63 2.27 -13.21
N LEU A 123 4.35 3.16 -14.16
CA LEU A 123 3.02 3.73 -14.36
C LEU A 123 2.16 2.89 -15.31
N GLN A 124 2.76 2.01 -16.11
CA GLN A 124 2.05 1.13 -17.07
C GLN A 124 0.91 0.34 -16.44
N ALA A 125 1.01 -0.05 -15.17
CA ALA A 125 -0.07 -0.73 -14.44
C ALA A 125 -1.36 0.12 -14.33
N PHE A 126 -1.24 1.44 -14.44
CA PHE A 126 -2.32 2.44 -14.32
C PHE A 126 -2.74 3.05 -15.65
N ALA A 127 -2.26 2.52 -16.79
CA ALA A 127 -2.60 3.05 -18.12
C ALA A 127 -4.12 3.15 -18.35
N HIS A 128 -4.88 2.17 -17.82
CA HIS A 128 -6.34 2.11 -17.91
C HIS A 128 -7.04 3.30 -17.23
N LEU A 129 -6.43 3.93 -16.21
CA LEU A 129 -7.00 5.11 -15.57
C LEU A 129 -6.94 6.33 -16.49
N ILE A 130 -5.92 6.41 -17.35
CA ILE A 130 -5.72 7.52 -18.27
C ILE A 130 -6.69 7.44 -19.44
N ASP A 131 -6.88 6.23 -20.00
CA ASP A 131 -7.81 6.01 -21.10
C ASP A 131 -9.27 6.34 -20.70
N GLU A 132 -9.67 6.03 -19.46
CA GLU A 132 -11.01 6.38 -18.92
C GLU A 132 -11.24 7.89 -18.83
N ASP A 133 -10.23 8.66 -18.41
CA ASP A 133 -10.35 10.12 -18.25
C ASP A 133 -10.34 10.82 -19.63
N ASP A 134 -9.55 10.33 -20.60
CA ASP A 134 -9.56 10.83 -21.99
C ASP A 134 -10.94 10.65 -22.67
N ASP A 135 -11.60 9.51 -22.42
CA ASP A 135 -12.94 9.24 -22.95
C ASP A 135 -14.00 10.10 -22.24
N ALA A 136 -13.91 10.28 -20.91
CA ALA A 136 -14.80 11.15 -20.16
C ALA A 136 -14.68 12.63 -20.59
N GLU A 137 -13.47 13.13 -20.87
CA GLU A 137 -13.26 14.48 -21.39
C GLU A 137 -13.81 14.66 -22.82
N ARG A 138 -13.78 13.62 -23.66
CA ARG A 138 -14.35 13.63 -25.01
C ARG A 138 -15.87 13.64 -25.00
N GLU A 139 -16.51 12.91 -24.09
CA GLU A 139 -17.97 12.92 -23.95
C GLU A 139 -18.51 14.24 -23.38
N ALA A 140 -17.69 14.97 -22.61
CA ALA A 140 -18.06 16.26 -22.03
C ALA A 140 -17.91 17.47 -22.99
N ARG A 141 -17.37 17.28 -24.20
CA ARG A 141 -17.18 18.31 -25.24
C ARG A 141 -18.22 18.22 -26.35
#